data_AF-A0A2S5X507-F1
#
_entry.id   AF-A0A2S5X507-F1
#
_cell.length_a   1.000
_cell.length_b   1.000
_cell.length_c   1.000
_cell.angle_alpha   90.00
_cell.angle_beta   90.00
_cell.angle_gamma   90.00
#
_symmetry.space_group_name_H-M   'P 1'
#
loop_
_entity.id
_entity.type
_entity.pdbx_description
1 polymer ?
#
loop_
_entity_poly.entity_id
_entity_poly.type
_entity_poly.pdbx_seq_one_letter_code
_entity_poly.pdbx_strand_id
1 'polypeptide(L)'
;MIPVGRLQVATPATMAAAVRGNTEATAAVDERVIPAVGAALAADPATGPALAAAAGAAVSTEVAERDLIAGGDPRIPAAVEELLRWKLSTGTPYAVPFRSENGILFGGIYPDGTVEFLKLKGASGTVDEGATVSSRFVKACLGDSLTRGYSGGGDWPVSESWPGILGTLDSRATVHNLGMSGSTVDEIGLNVGALELVAQAAVSVPASGSVAVTVQAGIGWRPTTQWVIHGTLGTVPGTLTRPANQATSMTFVADAGRGGVTVPAGSGFRADQVHGFSTLILGAGRNDVSLGLTGTHGSVAAHVVAGTQRIVDWMQAQRKRVILWGTTNASNELSGSANYLTVKTINDSLAALYPSYFVDVRGWLVREAIYALGISPTAADTTAMNGDAPPPSVMADTIHPLKSTAPGVAALMNTALERRDWKA
;
A
#
# COMPACT_ATOMS: atom_id res chain seq x y z
N MET A 1 56.33 24.71 21.67
CA MET A 1 56.19 23.24 21.57
C MET A 1 54.70 22.93 21.65
N ILE A 2 54.06 22.63 20.53
CA ILE A 2 52.62 22.32 20.41
C ILE A 2 52.53 20.84 20.03
N PRO A 3 51.64 20.02 20.63
CA PRO A 3 51.58 18.59 20.33
C PRO A 3 51.05 18.38 18.92
N VAL A 4 51.78 17.58 18.13
CA VAL A 4 51.36 17.14 16.80
C VAL A 4 50.24 16.11 16.98
N GLY A 5 49.00 16.58 17.03
CA GLY A 5 47.82 15.73 16.88
C GLY A 5 47.73 15.25 15.43
N ARG A 6 47.75 13.94 15.21
CA ARG A 6 47.57 13.31 13.90
C ARG A 6 46.25 13.78 13.29
N LEU A 7 46.32 14.53 12.19
CA LEU A 7 45.20 14.78 11.31
C LEU A 7 44.84 13.44 10.63
N GLN A 8 43.83 12.74 11.13
CA GLN A 8 43.29 11.57 10.44
C GLN A 8 42.55 12.05 9.19
N VAL A 9 43.15 11.84 8.01
CA VAL A 9 42.50 12.06 6.73
C VAL A 9 41.41 11.00 6.59
N ALA A 10 40.17 11.43 6.38
CA ALA A 10 39.05 10.53 6.16
C ALA A 10 39.35 9.64 4.94
N THR A 11 39.29 8.33 5.13
CA THR A 11 39.34 7.36 4.04
C THR A 11 37.99 7.31 3.32
N PRO A 12 37.95 6.85 2.05
CA PRO A 12 36.69 6.62 1.34
C PRO A 12 35.70 5.75 2.13
N ALA A 13 36.20 4.77 2.89
CA ALA A 13 35.38 3.91 3.75
C ALA A 13 34.75 4.66 4.94
N THR A 14 35.50 5.56 5.60
CA THR A 14 34.97 6.38 6.69
C THR A 14 34.00 7.47 6.21
N MET A 15 34.18 7.97 4.98
CA MET A 15 33.21 8.86 4.35
C MET A 15 31.93 8.12 3.97
N ALA A 16 32.04 6.91 3.40
CA ALA A 16 30.88 6.08 3.07
C ALA A 16 30.07 5.64 4.31
N ALA A 17 30.71 5.48 5.47
CA ALA A 17 30.02 5.24 6.73
C ALA A 17 29.31 6.50 7.25
N ALA A 18 29.93 7.68 7.13
CA ALA A 18 29.33 8.95 7.52
C ALA A 18 28.13 9.35 6.63
N VAL A 19 28.19 9.06 5.33
CA VAL A 19 27.08 9.27 4.37
C VAL A 19 25.91 8.35 4.69
N ARG A 20 26.16 7.07 5.04
CA ARG A 20 25.10 6.11 5.40
C ARG A 20 24.36 6.46 6.70
N GLY A 21 24.98 7.21 7.61
CA GLY A 21 24.36 7.64 8.87
C GLY A 21 23.65 8.99 8.81
N ASN A 22 23.71 9.72 7.68
CA ASN A 22 23.19 11.07 7.55
C ASN A 22 22.10 11.14 6.48
N THR A 23 20.84 11.25 6.93
CA THR A 23 19.65 11.33 6.07
C THR A 23 19.66 12.52 5.10
N GLU A 24 20.31 13.64 5.46
CA GLU A 24 20.48 14.78 4.55
C GLU A 24 21.52 14.51 3.45
N ALA A 25 22.56 13.73 3.76
CA ALA A 25 23.57 13.34 2.78
C ALA A 25 23.02 12.33 1.75
N THR A 26 22.15 11.42 2.18
CA THR A 26 21.42 10.49 1.30
C THR A 26 20.46 11.22 0.37
N ALA A 27 19.67 12.17 0.90
CA ALA A 27 18.77 13.01 0.10
C ALA A 27 19.53 13.89 -0.91
N ALA A 28 20.69 14.42 -0.51
CA ALA A 28 21.56 15.21 -1.37
C ALA A 28 22.21 14.42 -2.53
N VAL A 29 22.40 13.11 -2.36
CA VAL A 29 22.89 12.20 -3.40
C VAL A 29 21.78 11.96 -4.43
N ASP A 30 20.55 11.73 -4.01
CA ASP A 30 19.42 11.49 -4.91
C ASP A 30 19.08 12.72 -5.77
N GLU A 31 19.07 13.94 -5.20
CA GLU A 31 18.72 15.15 -5.96
C GLU A 31 19.79 15.60 -6.96
N ARG A 32 21.07 15.26 -6.75
CA ARG A 32 22.19 15.76 -7.60
C ARG A 32 22.80 14.70 -8.51
N VAL A 33 22.77 13.43 -8.11
CA VAL A 33 23.40 12.35 -8.87
C VAL A 33 22.44 11.81 -9.94
N ILE A 34 21.14 11.71 -9.66
CA ILE A 34 20.17 11.17 -10.63
C ILE A 34 20.10 12.03 -11.91
N PRO A 35 20.02 13.37 -11.85
CA PRO A 35 20.04 14.20 -13.05
C PRO A 35 21.39 14.15 -13.79
N ALA A 36 22.50 14.06 -13.06
CA ALA A 36 23.85 13.99 -13.63
C ALA A 36 24.11 12.65 -14.35
N VAL A 37 23.61 11.54 -13.78
CA VAL A 37 23.66 10.21 -14.41
C VAL A 37 22.76 10.16 -15.64
N GLY A 38 21.55 10.75 -15.57
CA GLY A 38 20.68 10.90 -16.74
C GLY A 38 21.32 11.72 -17.86
N ALA A 39 21.99 12.83 -17.53
CA ALA A 39 22.72 13.64 -18.50
C ALA A 39 23.95 12.92 -19.08
N ALA A 40 24.68 12.14 -18.28
CA ALA A 40 25.82 11.35 -18.75
C ALA A 40 25.38 10.21 -19.70
N LEU A 41 24.28 9.52 -19.39
CA LEU A 41 23.71 8.48 -20.25
C LEU A 41 23.16 9.04 -21.58
N ALA A 42 22.67 10.28 -21.57
CA ALA A 42 22.23 10.97 -22.79
C ALA A 42 23.40 11.49 -23.65
N ALA A 43 24.54 11.81 -23.03
CA ALA A 43 25.71 12.37 -23.71
C ALA A 43 26.59 11.31 -24.39
N ASP A 44 26.61 10.08 -23.86
CA ASP A 44 27.34 8.97 -24.47
C ASP A 44 26.54 7.65 -24.36
N PRO A 45 25.84 7.24 -25.44
CA PRO A 45 25.08 6.00 -25.48
C PRO A 45 25.92 4.74 -25.22
N ALA A 46 27.25 4.81 -25.39
CA ALA A 46 28.16 3.70 -25.12
C ALA A 46 28.44 3.52 -23.61
N THR A 47 28.15 4.54 -22.78
CA THR A 47 28.32 4.44 -21.32
C THR A 47 27.23 3.59 -20.67
N GLY A 48 26.03 3.53 -21.25
CA GLY A 48 24.91 2.71 -20.75
C GLY A 48 25.25 1.22 -20.59
N PRO A 49 25.78 0.56 -21.63
CA PRO A 49 26.27 -0.81 -21.55
C PRO A 49 27.36 -1.04 -20.49
N ALA A 50 28.30 -0.10 -20.33
CA ALA A 50 29.37 -0.19 -19.33
C ALA A 50 28.83 -0.02 -17.89
N LEU A 51 27.87 0.88 -17.68
CA LEU A 51 27.20 1.08 -16.39
C LEU A 51 26.34 -0.13 -16.01
N ALA A 52 25.62 -0.70 -16.98
CA ALA A 52 24.85 -1.93 -16.79
C ALA A 52 25.76 -3.12 -16.47
N ALA A 53 26.92 -3.23 -17.13
CA ALA A 53 27.92 -4.26 -16.82
C ALA A 53 28.51 -4.08 -15.42
N ALA A 54 28.82 -2.84 -15.00
CA ALA A 54 29.33 -2.54 -13.67
C ALA A 54 28.30 -2.80 -12.56
N ALA A 55 27.03 -2.43 -12.78
CA ALA A 55 25.94 -2.75 -11.87
C ALA A 55 25.70 -4.26 -11.78
N GLY A 56 25.73 -4.97 -12.91
CA GLY A 56 25.65 -6.43 -12.96
C GLY A 56 26.80 -7.11 -12.23
N ALA A 57 28.01 -6.57 -12.34
CA ALA A 57 29.18 -7.05 -11.60
C ALA A 57 29.04 -6.81 -10.08
N ALA A 58 28.60 -5.63 -9.66
CA ALA A 58 28.38 -5.31 -8.24
C ALA A 58 27.30 -6.20 -7.60
N VAL A 59 26.21 -6.46 -8.33
CA VAL A 59 25.15 -7.40 -7.89
C VAL A 59 25.69 -8.82 -7.84
N SER A 60 26.48 -9.26 -8.83
CA SER A 60 27.08 -10.60 -8.84
C SER A 60 28.05 -10.80 -7.68
N THR A 61 28.86 -9.78 -7.36
CA THR A 61 29.74 -9.78 -6.19
C THR A 61 28.94 -9.91 -4.90
N GLU A 62 27.87 -9.14 -4.71
CA GLU A 62 27.05 -9.25 -3.50
C GLU A 62 26.29 -10.59 -3.41
N VAL A 63 25.87 -11.16 -4.53
CA VAL A 63 25.26 -12.50 -4.57
C VAL A 63 26.26 -13.59 -4.19
N ALA A 64 27.51 -13.47 -4.65
CA ALA A 64 28.60 -14.38 -4.32
C ALA A 64 29.09 -14.23 -2.87
N GLU A 65 29.20 -13.00 -2.36
CA GLU A 65 29.63 -12.71 -0.98
C GLU A 65 28.59 -13.14 0.06
N ARG A 66 27.32 -13.21 -0.32
CA ARG A 66 26.21 -13.64 0.55
C ARG A 66 25.79 -15.10 0.39
N ASP A 67 26.54 -15.87 -0.41
CA ASP A 67 26.33 -17.30 -0.63
C ASP A 67 24.87 -17.65 -1.02
N LEU A 68 24.27 -16.80 -1.87
CA LEU A 68 22.83 -16.89 -2.18
C LEU A 68 22.49 -17.95 -3.24
N ILE A 69 23.47 -18.48 -3.99
CA ILE A 69 23.30 -19.54 -5.00
C ILE A 69 24.59 -20.36 -5.10
N ALA A 70 24.55 -21.66 -4.79
CA ALA A 70 25.69 -22.57 -4.90
C ALA A 70 25.55 -23.49 -6.13
N GLY A 71 26.56 -23.47 -7.03
CA GLY A 71 26.79 -24.52 -8.04
C GLY A 71 27.19 -24.01 -9.44
N GLY A 72 28.47 -24.14 -9.81
CA GLY A 72 28.97 -23.77 -11.14
C GLY A 72 28.96 -24.95 -12.13
N ASP A 73 28.25 -24.81 -13.26
CA ASP A 73 28.35 -25.69 -14.43
C ASP A 73 28.90 -24.93 -15.65
N PRO A 74 30.02 -25.36 -16.26
CA PRO A 74 30.69 -24.66 -17.36
C PRO A 74 30.06 -24.86 -18.76
N ARG A 75 28.92 -25.55 -18.91
CA ARG A 75 28.28 -25.82 -20.23
C ARG A 75 27.37 -24.70 -20.76
N ILE A 76 27.34 -23.57 -20.08
CA ILE A 76 26.39 -22.47 -20.25
C ILE A 76 26.54 -21.60 -21.52
N PRO A 77 27.70 -21.41 -22.19
CA PRO A 77 27.80 -20.32 -23.18
C PRO A 77 26.93 -20.46 -24.44
N ALA A 78 26.78 -21.67 -25.00
CA ALA A 78 26.06 -21.87 -26.27
C ALA A 78 24.53 -21.94 -26.10
N ALA A 79 24.05 -22.52 -25.00
CA ALA A 79 22.62 -22.57 -24.69
C ALA A 79 22.09 -21.20 -24.24
N VAL A 80 22.95 -20.32 -23.70
CA VAL A 80 22.56 -18.98 -23.26
C VAL A 80 22.30 -18.02 -24.40
N GLU A 81 23.01 -18.09 -25.54
CA GLU A 81 22.68 -17.25 -26.70
C GLU A 81 21.34 -17.63 -27.35
N GLU A 82 21.01 -18.92 -27.39
CA GLU A 82 19.73 -19.39 -27.93
C GLU A 82 18.56 -19.11 -26.96
N LEU A 83 18.81 -19.22 -25.64
CA LEU A 83 17.86 -18.84 -24.59
C LEU A 83 17.68 -17.31 -24.49
N LEU A 84 18.68 -16.50 -24.83
CA LEU A 84 18.60 -15.03 -24.88
C LEU A 84 17.75 -14.55 -26.07
N ARG A 85 17.87 -15.21 -27.24
CA ARG A 85 17.00 -14.94 -28.39
C ARG A 85 15.55 -15.33 -28.12
N TRP A 86 15.30 -16.37 -27.34
CA TRP A 86 13.95 -16.75 -26.92
C TRP A 86 13.40 -15.86 -25.78
N LYS A 87 14.23 -15.44 -24.81
CA LYS A 87 13.82 -14.61 -23.65
C LYS A 87 13.45 -13.16 -24.00
N LEU A 88 14.02 -12.59 -25.07
CA LEU A 88 13.63 -11.26 -25.58
C LEU A 88 12.21 -11.23 -26.18
N SER A 89 11.52 -12.37 -26.30
CA SER A 89 10.15 -12.46 -26.84
C SER A 89 9.03 -12.53 -25.78
N THR A 90 9.36 -12.47 -24.47
CA THR A 90 8.42 -12.90 -23.41
C THR A 90 7.61 -11.81 -22.68
N GLY A 91 7.52 -10.57 -23.21
CA GLY A 91 6.48 -9.63 -22.78
C GLY A 91 6.50 -9.18 -21.31
N THR A 92 7.68 -9.02 -20.70
CA THR A 92 7.80 -8.38 -19.37
C THR A 92 7.99 -6.87 -19.51
N PRO A 93 7.43 -6.03 -18.61
CA PRO A 93 7.57 -4.57 -18.69
C PRO A 93 8.96 -4.05 -18.25
N TYR A 94 9.82 -4.93 -17.71
CA TYR A 94 11.14 -4.56 -17.20
C TYR A 94 12.17 -4.49 -18.34
N ALA A 95 13.00 -3.45 -18.32
CA ALA A 95 14.23 -3.37 -19.10
C ALA A 95 15.27 -4.39 -18.62
N VAL A 96 15.31 -4.65 -17.31
CA VAL A 96 16.17 -5.68 -16.69
C VAL A 96 15.31 -6.55 -15.75
N PRO A 97 14.74 -7.67 -16.22
CA PRO A 97 13.94 -8.55 -15.36
C PRO A 97 14.83 -9.31 -14.36
N PHE A 98 14.44 -9.32 -13.08
CA PHE A 98 15.03 -10.17 -12.07
C PHE A 98 14.32 -11.52 -12.04
N ARG A 99 15.07 -12.60 -12.29
CA ARG A 99 14.54 -13.96 -12.33
C ARG A 99 15.29 -14.86 -11.37
N SER A 100 14.59 -15.78 -10.72
CA SER A 100 15.25 -16.82 -9.90
C SER A 100 16.01 -17.78 -10.81
N GLU A 101 16.83 -18.65 -10.22
CA GLU A 101 17.51 -19.74 -10.93
C GLU A 101 16.51 -20.61 -11.72
N ASN A 102 15.31 -20.81 -11.18
CA ASN A 102 14.19 -21.52 -11.84
C ASN A 102 13.41 -20.65 -12.85
N GLY A 103 13.91 -19.48 -13.22
CA GLY A 103 13.33 -18.62 -14.27
C GLY A 103 12.15 -17.73 -13.83
N ILE A 104 11.77 -17.73 -12.56
CA ILE A 104 10.59 -17.00 -12.07
C ILE A 104 10.89 -15.53 -11.92
N LEU A 105 10.08 -14.71 -12.57
CA LEU A 105 10.13 -13.25 -12.48
C LEU A 105 9.70 -12.79 -11.09
N PHE A 106 10.64 -12.27 -10.31
CA PHE A 106 10.38 -11.72 -8.97
C PHE A 106 10.60 -10.21 -8.90
N GLY A 107 10.82 -9.55 -10.04
CA GLY A 107 11.01 -8.11 -10.10
C GLY A 107 11.75 -7.69 -11.35
N GLY A 108 12.24 -6.46 -11.34
CA GLY A 108 13.13 -5.94 -12.37
C GLY A 108 13.33 -4.44 -12.28
N ILE A 109 14.12 -3.92 -13.21
CA ILE A 109 14.31 -2.48 -13.42
C ILE A 109 13.46 -2.07 -14.62
N TYR A 110 12.57 -1.10 -14.43
CA TYR A 110 11.78 -0.49 -15.49
C TYR A 110 12.66 0.40 -16.40
N PRO A 111 12.20 0.75 -17.60
CA PRO A 111 12.92 1.67 -18.49
C PRO A 111 13.24 3.04 -17.87
N ASP A 112 12.47 3.49 -16.87
CA ASP A 112 12.68 4.74 -16.14
C ASP A 112 13.67 4.62 -14.95
N GLY A 113 14.27 3.44 -14.75
CA GLY A 113 15.19 3.17 -13.65
C GLY A 113 14.51 2.74 -12.34
N THR A 114 13.17 2.73 -12.28
CA THR A 114 12.45 2.26 -11.10
C THR A 114 12.73 0.78 -10.87
N VAL A 115 13.12 0.43 -9.66
CA VAL A 115 13.32 -0.97 -9.25
C VAL A 115 12.05 -1.49 -8.59
N GLU A 116 11.59 -2.66 -9.02
CA GLU A 116 10.51 -3.40 -8.36
C GLU A 116 10.98 -4.77 -7.92
N PHE A 117 10.63 -5.13 -6.68
CA PHE A 117 10.65 -6.49 -6.19
C PHE A 117 9.22 -6.91 -5.87
N LEU A 118 8.77 -8.00 -6.46
CA LEU A 118 7.45 -8.55 -6.20
C LEU A 118 7.46 -9.23 -4.83
N LYS A 119 6.59 -8.77 -3.92
CA LYS A 119 6.45 -9.38 -2.58
C LYS A 119 5.99 -10.84 -2.75
N LEU A 120 6.88 -11.78 -2.43
CA LEU A 120 6.58 -13.21 -2.32
C LEU A 120 6.09 -13.49 -0.89
N LYS A 121 4.99 -14.23 -0.75
CA LYS A 121 4.55 -14.74 0.56
C LYS A 121 5.64 -15.68 1.12
N GLY A 122 6.26 -15.31 2.23
CA GLY A 122 7.40 -16.04 2.79
C GLY A 122 7.07 -17.48 3.19
N ALA A 123 7.85 -18.44 2.68
CA ALA A 123 8.63 -19.41 3.45
C ALA A 123 9.33 -20.40 2.48
N SER A 124 10.67 -20.40 2.48
CA SER A 124 11.62 -21.53 2.30
C SER A 124 11.42 -22.63 1.25
N GLY A 125 10.42 -22.58 0.38
CA GLY A 125 10.26 -23.49 -0.74
C GLY A 125 10.63 -22.78 -2.03
N THR A 126 11.28 -23.49 -2.94
CA THR A 126 11.33 -23.12 -4.35
C THR A 126 10.00 -22.49 -4.75
N VAL A 127 10.03 -21.23 -5.18
CA VAL A 127 8.91 -20.73 -5.98
C VAL A 127 8.97 -21.62 -7.22
N ASP A 128 8.00 -22.51 -7.36
CA ASP A 128 7.83 -23.36 -8.53
C ASP A 128 7.03 -22.60 -9.58
N GLU A 129 7.12 -23.02 -10.85
CA GLU A 129 6.10 -22.71 -11.85
C GLU A 129 4.72 -23.07 -11.25
N GLY A 130 3.90 -22.07 -10.91
CA GLY A 130 2.61 -22.28 -10.26
C GLY A 130 2.22 -21.30 -9.16
N ALA A 131 3.08 -20.34 -8.79
CA ALA A 131 2.73 -19.36 -7.76
C ALA A 131 1.50 -18.51 -8.14
N THR A 132 0.51 -18.45 -7.25
CA THR A 132 -0.72 -17.66 -7.47
C THR A 132 -0.43 -16.16 -7.45
N VAL A 133 -0.97 -15.43 -8.42
CA VAL A 133 -0.83 -13.96 -8.55
C VAL A 133 -2.20 -13.32 -8.35
N SER A 134 -2.25 -12.16 -7.67
CA SER A 134 -3.45 -11.33 -7.65
C SER A 134 -3.96 -11.09 -9.07
N SER A 135 -5.27 -11.25 -9.29
CA SER A 135 -5.89 -11.00 -10.59
C SER A 135 -5.75 -9.54 -11.00
N ARG A 136 -5.26 -9.29 -12.23
CA ARG A 136 -5.34 -7.95 -12.84
C ARG A 136 -6.73 -7.62 -13.36
N PHE A 137 -7.58 -8.63 -13.54
CA PHE A 137 -8.95 -8.49 -14.04
C PHE A 137 -9.96 -8.16 -12.94
N VAL A 138 -9.58 -8.24 -11.66
CA VAL A 138 -10.46 -7.88 -10.54
C VAL A 138 -9.71 -6.96 -9.59
N LYS A 139 -10.27 -5.78 -9.32
CA LYS A 139 -9.69 -4.75 -8.47
C LYS A 139 -10.59 -4.48 -7.27
N ALA A 140 -10.03 -4.56 -6.09
CA ALA A 140 -10.71 -4.25 -4.83
C ALA A 140 -10.20 -2.91 -4.31
N CYS A 141 -11.03 -1.88 -4.37
CA CYS A 141 -10.70 -0.55 -3.89
C CYS A 141 -11.22 -0.40 -2.45
N LEU A 142 -10.31 -0.54 -1.48
CA LEU A 142 -10.60 -0.43 -0.05
C LEU A 142 -10.29 0.97 0.46
N GLY A 143 -11.11 1.45 1.38
CA GLY A 143 -10.81 2.66 2.14
C GLY A 143 -12.03 3.25 2.81
N ASP A 144 -11.96 4.55 3.05
CA ASP A 144 -13.00 5.30 3.75
C ASP A 144 -13.93 6.07 2.79
N SER A 145 -14.43 7.23 3.23
CA SER A 145 -15.26 8.13 2.43
C SER A 145 -14.54 8.63 1.17
N LEU A 146 -13.21 8.76 1.20
CA LEU A 146 -12.42 9.16 0.04
C LEU A 146 -12.44 8.09 -1.06
N THR A 147 -12.49 6.81 -0.68
CA THR A 147 -12.66 5.69 -1.61
C THR A 147 -14.11 5.53 -2.06
N ARG A 148 -15.05 5.65 -1.13
CA ARG A 148 -16.49 5.50 -1.39
C ARG A 148 -17.00 6.52 -2.41
N GLY A 149 -16.42 7.73 -2.42
CA GLY A 149 -16.91 8.86 -3.19
C GLY A 149 -17.97 9.60 -2.40
N TYR A 150 -17.53 10.51 -1.54
CA TYR A 150 -18.38 11.30 -0.67
C TYR A 150 -17.88 12.75 -0.64
N SER A 151 -18.82 13.68 -0.54
CA SER A 151 -18.59 15.08 -0.16
C SER A 151 -19.71 15.50 0.78
N GLY A 152 -19.51 16.50 1.64
CA GLY A 152 -20.37 17.00 2.74
C GLY A 152 -21.90 17.18 2.58
N GLY A 153 -22.55 16.60 1.56
CA GLY A 153 -23.99 16.40 1.43
C GLY A 153 -24.44 14.94 1.20
N GLY A 154 -23.53 13.95 1.07
CA GLY A 154 -23.89 12.54 0.87
C GLY A 154 -22.94 11.74 -0.01
N ASP A 155 -23.19 10.44 -0.10
CA ASP A 155 -22.49 9.54 -1.01
C ASP A 155 -22.83 9.91 -2.47
N TRP A 156 -21.82 9.88 -3.34
CA TRP A 156 -22.02 10.02 -4.78
C TRP A 156 -22.56 8.71 -5.37
N PRO A 157 -23.16 8.74 -6.57
CA PRO A 157 -23.32 7.53 -7.37
C PRO A 157 -21.98 6.80 -7.50
N VAL A 158 -21.99 5.47 -7.30
CA VAL A 158 -20.75 4.68 -7.33
C VAL A 158 -19.98 4.83 -8.65
N SER A 159 -20.68 5.02 -9.78
CA SER A 159 -20.08 5.28 -11.09
C SER A 159 -19.28 6.59 -11.17
N GLU A 160 -19.55 7.55 -10.29
CA GLU A 160 -18.89 8.86 -10.24
C GLU A 160 -17.74 8.91 -9.21
N SER A 161 -17.63 7.89 -8.36
CA SER A 161 -16.46 7.71 -7.49
C SER A 161 -15.22 7.35 -8.31
N TRP A 162 -14.01 7.63 -7.81
CA TRP A 162 -12.79 7.31 -8.56
C TRP A 162 -12.65 5.81 -8.89
N PRO A 163 -13.12 4.83 -8.05
CA PRO A 163 -13.13 3.43 -8.46
C PRO A 163 -14.11 3.16 -9.60
N GLY A 164 -15.29 3.80 -9.60
CA GLY A 164 -16.26 3.69 -10.69
C GLY A 164 -15.70 4.21 -12.02
N ILE A 165 -15.03 5.36 -11.97
CA ILE A 165 -14.36 5.94 -13.13
C ILE A 165 -13.17 5.07 -13.58
N LEU A 166 -12.40 4.51 -12.64
CA LEU A 166 -11.32 3.56 -12.95
C LEU A 166 -11.86 2.33 -13.71
N GLY A 167 -13.05 1.84 -13.36
CA GLY A 167 -13.72 0.76 -14.10
C GLY A 167 -14.05 1.13 -15.55
N THR A 168 -14.19 2.42 -15.86
CA THR A 168 -14.33 2.90 -17.24
C THR A 168 -12.97 2.98 -17.95
N LEU A 169 -11.92 3.41 -17.25
CA LEU A 169 -10.55 3.54 -17.81
C LEU A 169 -9.87 2.18 -18.04
N ASP A 170 -10.25 1.17 -17.28
CA ASP A 170 -9.83 -0.22 -17.43
C ASP A 170 -11.05 -1.14 -17.58
N SER A 171 -11.76 -0.98 -18.70
CA SER A 171 -13.03 -1.66 -19.01
C SER A 171 -12.93 -3.19 -19.11
N ARG A 172 -11.71 -3.74 -19.15
CA ARG A 172 -11.45 -5.19 -19.14
C ARG A 172 -11.39 -5.76 -17.71
N ALA A 173 -11.39 -4.91 -16.70
CA ALA A 173 -11.38 -5.31 -15.31
C ALA A 173 -12.71 -5.02 -14.62
N THR A 174 -13.10 -5.89 -13.69
CA THR A 174 -14.14 -5.59 -12.70
C THR A 174 -13.52 -4.80 -11.56
N VAL A 175 -14.03 -3.59 -11.31
CA VAL A 175 -13.59 -2.73 -10.20
C VAL A 175 -14.68 -2.67 -9.13
N HIS A 176 -14.33 -3.08 -7.91
CA HIS A 176 -15.22 -3.03 -6.76
C HIS A 176 -14.88 -1.81 -5.90
N ASN A 177 -15.82 -0.89 -5.77
CA ASN A 177 -15.76 0.15 -4.74
C ASN A 177 -16.23 -0.43 -3.41
N LEU A 178 -15.30 -0.60 -2.47
CA LEU A 178 -15.54 -1.15 -1.14
C LEU A 178 -15.26 -0.09 -0.05
N GLY A 179 -15.31 1.19 -0.43
CA GLY A 179 -15.16 2.30 0.50
C GLY A 179 -16.29 2.38 1.52
N MET A 180 -15.93 2.60 2.78
CA MET A 180 -16.89 2.70 3.89
C MET A 180 -16.68 4.02 4.64
N SER A 181 -17.65 4.93 4.56
CA SER A 181 -17.51 6.30 5.08
C SER A 181 -17.15 6.35 6.57
N GLY A 182 -16.10 7.12 6.88
CA GLY A 182 -15.61 7.30 8.25
C GLY A 182 -14.84 6.10 8.82
N SER A 183 -14.55 5.07 8.02
CA SER A 183 -13.88 3.87 8.52
C SER A 183 -12.43 4.13 8.88
N THR A 184 -12.01 3.51 9.96
CA THR A 184 -10.61 3.42 10.40
C THR A 184 -9.90 2.25 9.71
N VAL A 185 -8.57 2.17 9.85
CA VAL A 185 -7.79 1.04 9.27
C VAL A 185 -8.26 -0.32 9.82
N ASP A 186 -8.68 -0.37 11.08
CA ASP A 186 -9.19 -1.57 11.72
C ASP A 186 -10.58 -1.95 11.20
N GLU A 187 -11.48 -0.97 11.04
CA GLU A 187 -12.81 -1.19 10.47
C GLU A 187 -12.74 -1.64 9.02
N ILE A 188 -11.80 -1.09 8.23
CA ILE A 188 -11.51 -1.58 6.86
C ILE A 188 -11.00 -3.02 6.92
N GLY A 189 -10.03 -3.31 7.80
CA GLY A 189 -9.48 -4.65 7.95
C GLY A 189 -10.51 -5.69 8.38
N LEU A 190 -11.44 -5.32 9.27
CA LEU A 190 -12.55 -6.16 9.67
C LEU A 190 -13.51 -6.43 8.52
N ASN A 191 -13.84 -5.40 7.74
CA ASN A 191 -14.79 -5.52 6.64
C ASN A 191 -14.34 -6.54 5.58
N VAL A 192 -13.03 -6.65 5.36
CA VAL A 192 -12.44 -7.62 4.42
C VAL A 192 -11.92 -8.88 5.10
N GLY A 193 -12.20 -9.06 6.40
CA GLY A 193 -11.75 -10.24 7.14
C GLY A 193 -10.24 -10.33 7.36
N ALA A 194 -9.47 -9.25 7.11
CA ALA A 194 -8.05 -9.15 7.44
C ALA A 194 -7.79 -8.95 8.93
N LEU A 195 -8.77 -8.41 9.66
CA LEU A 195 -8.80 -8.38 11.12
C LEU A 195 -9.87 -9.34 11.62
N GLU A 196 -9.49 -10.17 12.59
CA GLU A 196 -10.38 -11.13 13.25
C GLU A 196 -10.70 -10.63 14.66
N LEU A 197 -11.97 -10.71 15.05
CA LEU A 197 -12.38 -10.40 16.42
C LEU A 197 -12.42 -11.68 17.25
N VAL A 198 -11.56 -11.78 18.25
CA VAL A 198 -11.44 -12.99 19.06
C VAL A 198 -12.37 -12.93 20.26
N ALA A 199 -13.28 -13.91 20.39
CA ALA A 199 -14.18 -14.02 21.53
C ALA A 199 -13.39 -14.35 22.82
N GLN A 200 -13.62 -13.59 23.89
CA GLN A 200 -12.90 -13.76 25.16
C GLN A 200 -13.34 -15.00 25.94
N ALA A 201 -14.60 -15.43 25.75
CA ALA A 201 -15.20 -16.56 26.43
C ALA A 201 -15.91 -17.47 25.43
N ALA A 202 -16.26 -18.68 25.86
CA ALA A 202 -17.12 -19.56 25.07
C ALA A 202 -18.48 -18.88 24.86
N VAL A 203 -19.04 -18.99 23.66
CA VAL A 203 -20.32 -18.39 23.30
C VAL A 203 -21.32 -19.51 22.99
N SER A 204 -22.36 -19.63 23.80
CA SER A 204 -23.48 -20.54 23.53
C SER A 204 -24.44 -19.88 22.55
N VAL A 205 -24.27 -20.17 21.26
CA VAL A 205 -25.09 -19.60 20.18
C VAL A 205 -26.46 -20.29 20.18
N PRO A 206 -27.57 -19.58 20.43
CA PRO A 206 -28.89 -20.18 20.49
C PRO A 206 -29.35 -20.64 19.10
N ALA A 207 -30.30 -21.57 19.04
CA ALA A 207 -30.87 -22.03 17.77
C ALA A 207 -31.60 -20.90 17.00
N SER A 208 -32.08 -19.89 17.72
CA SER A 208 -32.68 -18.67 17.19
C SER A 208 -32.42 -17.49 18.14
N GLY A 209 -32.45 -16.26 17.61
CA GLY A 209 -32.21 -15.04 18.38
C GLY A 209 -30.74 -14.61 18.42
N SER A 210 -30.43 -13.63 19.27
CA SER A 210 -29.08 -13.08 19.44
C SER A 210 -28.40 -13.58 20.72
N VAL A 211 -27.08 -13.60 20.70
CA VAL A 211 -26.23 -13.86 21.87
C VAL A 211 -25.21 -12.73 22.03
N ALA A 212 -24.88 -12.37 23.27
CA ALA A 212 -23.83 -11.42 23.54
C ALA A 212 -22.45 -12.05 23.27
N VAL A 213 -21.57 -11.30 22.62
CA VAL A 213 -20.18 -11.70 22.37
C VAL A 213 -19.27 -10.61 22.89
N THR A 214 -18.39 -10.95 23.82
CA THR A 214 -17.32 -10.03 24.26
C THR A 214 -16.04 -10.38 23.52
N VAL A 215 -15.47 -9.41 22.82
CA VAL A 215 -14.23 -9.57 22.03
C VAL A 215 -13.05 -8.90 22.72
N GLN A 216 -11.82 -9.27 22.33
CA GLN A 216 -10.61 -8.61 22.83
C GLN A 216 -10.63 -7.10 22.54
N ALA A 217 -10.07 -6.32 23.47
CA ALA A 217 -9.91 -4.88 23.31
C ALA A 217 -8.80 -4.53 22.30
N GLY A 218 -8.66 -3.25 21.97
CA GLY A 218 -7.56 -2.75 21.16
C GLY A 218 -7.87 -2.51 19.69
N ILE A 219 -9.15 -2.58 19.32
CA ILE A 219 -9.61 -2.17 18.01
C ILE A 219 -9.80 -0.66 17.99
N GLY A 220 -9.21 0.02 17.01
CA GLY A 220 -9.39 1.45 16.75
C GLY A 220 -10.76 1.74 16.14
N TRP A 221 -11.83 1.62 16.91
CA TRP A 221 -13.20 1.87 16.44
C TRP A 221 -13.51 3.35 16.27
N ARG A 222 -14.31 3.68 15.26
CA ARG A 222 -15.00 4.97 15.23
C ARG A 222 -16.07 5.00 16.34
N PRO A 223 -16.03 5.94 17.31
CA PRO A 223 -16.86 5.83 18.52
C PRO A 223 -18.38 5.77 18.27
N THR A 224 -18.92 6.59 17.37
CA THR A 224 -20.38 6.83 17.27
C THR A 224 -21.12 6.00 16.23
N THR A 225 -20.47 5.03 15.62
CA THR A 225 -21.05 4.24 14.53
C THR A 225 -21.50 2.87 15.02
N GLN A 226 -22.67 2.41 14.60
CA GLN A 226 -23.02 1.00 14.70
C GLN A 226 -22.37 0.26 13.53
N TRP A 227 -21.76 -0.89 13.81
CA TRP A 227 -21.16 -1.72 12.79
C TRP A 227 -21.89 -3.05 12.73
N VAL A 228 -22.32 -3.45 11.53
CA VAL A 228 -23.06 -4.69 11.29
C VAL A 228 -22.38 -5.40 10.14
N ILE A 229 -21.94 -6.63 10.38
CA ILE A 229 -21.25 -7.41 9.36
C ILE A 229 -21.71 -8.86 9.40
N HIS A 230 -21.79 -9.46 8.23
CA HIS A 230 -21.97 -10.90 8.09
C HIS A 230 -20.61 -11.60 7.96
N GLY A 231 -20.48 -12.74 8.61
CA GLY A 231 -19.23 -13.48 8.72
C GLY A 231 -19.40 -14.80 9.44
N THR A 232 -18.29 -15.37 9.92
CA THR A 232 -18.28 -16.64 10.66
C THR A 232 -17.60 -16.47 12.00
N LEU A 233 -18.30 -16.82 13.09
CA LEU A 233 -17.75 -16.94 14.46
C LEU A 233 -17.37 -18.41 14.72
N GLY A 234 -16.08 -18.72 14.78
CA GLY A 234 -15.60 -20.10 14.86
C GLY A 234 -16.02 -20.89 13.62
N THR A 235 -17.03 -21.75 13.76
CA THR A 235 -17.63 -22.52 12.65
C THR A 235 -19.05 -22.09 12.32
N VAL A 236 -19.57 -21.05 12.98
CA VAL A 236 -20.98 -20.64 12.88
C VAL A 236 -21.10 -19.38 12.03
N PRO A 237 -21.67 -19.47 10.83
CA PRO A 237 -21.96 -18.28 10.02
C PRO A 237 -23.12 -17.49 10.61
N GLY A 238 -23.04 -16.16 10.51
CA GLY A 238 -24.03 -15.25 11.06
C GLY A 238 -23.61 -13.79 11.00
N THR A 239 -24.41 -12.93 11.62
CA THR A 239 -24.20 -11.48 11.65
C THR A 239 -23.70 -11.04 13.01
N LEU A 240 -22.55 -10.37 13.06
CA LEU A 240 -22.03 -9.70 14.24
C LEU A 240 -22.40 -8.21 14.18
N THR A 241 -22.94 -7.68 15.27
CA THR A 241 -23.29 -6.28 15.44
C THR A 241 -22.53 -5.68 16.60
N ARG A 242 -21.77 -4.61 16.34
CA ARG A 242 -21.22 -3.70 17.34
C ARG A 242 -22.19 -2.53 17.52
N PRO A 243 -22.84 -2.37 18.68
CA PRO A 243 -23.58 -1.14 18.98
C PRO A 243 -22.67 0.08 18.98
N ALA A 244 -23.22 1.27 18.74
CA ALA A 244 -22.45 2.51 18.86
C ALA A 244 -21.83 2.66 20.26
N ASN A 245 -20.64 3.24 20.32
CA ASN A 245 -19.84 3.48 21.52
C ASN A 245 -19.41 2.22 22.30
N GLN A 246 -19.50 1.02 21.70
CA GLN A 246 -19.00 -0.21 22.31
C GLN A 246 -17.62 -0.58 21.76
N ALA A 247 -16.67 -0.81 22.66
CA ALA A 247 -15.32 -1.23 22.30
C ALA A 247 -15.18 -2.75 22.15
N THR A 248 -15.84 -3.50 23.04
CA THR A 248 -15.68 -4.97 23.15
C THR A 248 -16.99 -5.74 23.19
N SER A 249 -18.12 -5.08 23.43
CA SER A 249 -19.42 -5.74 23.57
C SER A 249 -20.19 -5.75 22.25
N MET A 250 -20.46 -6.94 21.74
CA MET A 250 -21.12 -7.20 20.47
C MET A 250 -22.36 -8.10 20.67
N THR A 251 -23.21 -8.19 19.65
CA THR A 251 -24.22 -9.23 19.55
C THR A 251 -24.00 -10.06 18.29
N PHE A 252 -24.20 -11.36 18.37
CA PHE A 252 -24.13 -12.29 17.24
C PHE A 252 -25.48 -12.96 17.03
N VAL A 253 -25.90 -13.05 15.78
CA VAL A 253 -27.08 -13.78 15.34
C VAL A 253 -26.64 -14.81 14.32
N ALA A 254 -26.81 -16.10 14.61
CA ALA A 254 -26.50 -17.15 13.66
C ALA A 254 -27.46 -17.12 12.47
N ASP A 255 -26.96 -17.54 11.31
CA ASP A 255 -27.82 -17.80 10.16
C ASP A 255 -28.85 -18.90 10.49
N ALA A 256 -29.97 -18.90 9.76
CA ALA A 256 -31.07 -19.83 10.00
C ALA A 256 -30.58 -21.30 9.99
N GLY A 257 -30.87 -22.03 11.08
CA GLY A 257 -30.47 -23.43 11.24
C GLY A 257 -29.00 -23.66 11.54
N ARG A 258 -28.21 -22.60 11.82
CA ARG A 258 -26.77 -22.69 12.12
C ARG A 258 -26.44 -22.51 13.61
N GLY A 259 -27.44 -22.14 14.42
CA GLY A 259 -27.32 -21.99 15.86
C GLY A 259 -27.45 -23.31 16.64
N GLY A 260 -27.59 -23.22 17.97
CA GLY A 260 -27.71 -24.37 18.87
C GLY A 260 -26.38 -25.03 19.21
N VAL A 261 -25.28 -24.31 19.05
CA VAL A 261 -23.92 -24.80 19.23
C VAL A 261 -23.13 -23.87 20.14
N THR A 262 -22.15 -24.41 20.86
CA THR A 262 -21.22 -23.60 21.65
C THR A 262 -19.91 -23.46 20.87
N VAL A 263 -19.48 -22.22 20.64
CA VAL A 263 -18.14 -21.93 20.12
C VAL A 263 -17.17 -21.71 21.28
N PRO A 264 -15.96 -22.31 21.27
CA PRO A 264 -15.00 -22.14 22.37
C PRO A 264 -14.50 -20.71 22.55
N ALA A 265 -14.00 -20.39 23.74
CA ALA A 265 -13.22 -19.17 23.97
C ALA A 265 -12.02 -19.14 23.02
N GLY A 266 -11.63 -17.94 22.56
CA GLY A 266 -10.58 -17.78 21.56
C GLY A 266 -11.05 -18.02 20.12
N SER A 267 -12.32 -18.38 19.89
CA SER A 267 -12.86 -18.46 18.52
C SER A 267 -12.89 -17.07 17.89
N GLY A 268 -12.37 -16.99 16.66
CA GLY A 268 -12.37 -15.76 15.88
C GLY A 268 -13.68 -15.54 15.13
N PHE A 269 -14.08 -14.28 14.99
CA PHE A 269 -15.06 -13.83 14.01
C PHE A 269 -14.34 -13.21 12.81
N ARG A 270 -14.65 -13.68 11.60
CA ARG A 270 -14.12 -13.15 10.34
C ARG A 270 -15.25 -12.83 9.37
N ALA A 271 -15.17 -11.66 8.73
CA ALA A 271 -16.14 -11.27 7.71
C ALA A 271 -16.04 -12.13 6.45
N ASP A 272 -17.18 -12.27 5.76
CA ASP A 272 -17.30 -13.09 4.55
C ASP A 272 -16.74 -12.41 3.28
N GLN A 273 -16.41 -11.12 3.31
CA GLN A 273 -15.94 -10.44 2.09
C GLN A 273 -14.53 -10.88 1.69
N VAL A 274 -14.43 -11.65 0.61
CA VAL A 274 -13.18 -12.23 0.12
C VAL A 274 -12.73 -11.55 -1.17
N HIS A 275 -11.83 -10.58 -1.04
CA HIS A 275 -11.02 -10.06 -2.16
C HIS A 275 -9.55 -10.52 -2.07
N GLY A 276 -9.31 -11.67 -1.44
CA GLY A 276 -7.97 -12.19 -1.16
C GLY A 276 -7.08 -12.43 -2.39
N PHE A 277 -7.67 -12.61 -3.58
CA PHE A 277 -6.96 -12.77 -4.85
C PHE A 277 -7.10 -11.58 -5.81
N SER A 278 -7.76 -10.48 -5.43
CA SER A 278 -7.88 -9.29 -6.28
C SER A 278 -6.57 -8.50 -6.31
N THR A 279 -6.43 -7.61 -7.30
CA THR A 279 -5.50 -6.46 -7.17
C THR A 279 -6.08 -5.52 -6.13
N LEU A 280 -5.33 -5.23 -5.09
CA LEU A 280 -5.75 -4.37 -3.98
C LEU A 280 -5.35 -2.92 -4.26
N ILE A 281 -6.28 -1.98 -4.14
CA ILE A 281 -5.98 -0.56 -4.05
C ILE A 281 -6.52 -0.09 -2.70
N LEU A 282 -5.64 0.27 -1.78
CA LEU A 282 -5.98 0.55 -0.39
C LEU A 282 -5.53 1.95 -0.01
N GLY A 283 -6.41 2.71 0.64
CA GLY A 283 -5.93 3.71 1.59
C GLY A 283 -6.82 3.85 2.78
N ALA A 284 -6.13 4.13 3.86
CA ALA A 284 -6.63 4.14 5.21
C ALA A 284 -5.91 5.24 5.98
N GLY A 285 -6.32 5.42 7.24
CA GLY A 285 -5.64 6.28 8.18
C GLY A 285 -6.22 7.68 8.29
N ARG A 286 -7.02 8.17 7.33
CA ARG A 286 -7.53 9.54 7.42
C ARG A 286 -8.44 9.72 8.63
N ASN A 287 -9.36 8.79 8.86
CA ASN A 287 -10.22 8.80 10.04
C ASN A 287 -9.45 8.48 11.32
N ASP A 288 -8.44 7.62 11.26
CA ASP A 288 -7.57 7.33 12.41
C ASP A 288 -6.86 8.60 12.89
N VAL A 289 -6.32 9.42 11.98
CA VAL A 289 -5.70 10.71 12.31
C VAL A 289 -6.73 11.69 12.84
N SER A 290 -7.88 11.86 12.18
CA SER A 290 -8.90 12.82 12.61
C SER A 290 -9.51 12.48 13.98
N LEU A 291 -9.52 11.21 14.36
CA LEU A 291 -10.08 10.72 15.62
C LEU A 291 -9.01 10.42 16.69
N GLY A 292 -7.72 10.54 16.36
CA GLY A 292 -6.62 10.22 17.27
C GLY A 292 -6.56 8.75 17.69
N LEU A 293 -6.93 7.82 16.78
CA LEU A 293 -7.09 6.40 17.12
C LEU A 293 -5.78 5.62 16.96
N THR A 294 -5.39 4.93 18.03
CA THR A 294 -4.13 4.18 18.11
C THR A 294 -4.31 2.66 18.18
N GLY A 295 -5.54 2.16 18.33
CA GLY A 295 -5.78 0.73 18.56
C GLY A 295 -4.96 0.20 19.74
N THR A 296 -4.16 -0.85 19.50
CA THR A 296 -3.19 -1.40 20.49
C THR A 296 -1.81 -0.75 20.45
N HIS A 297 -1.58 0.23 19.57
CA HIS A 297 -0.25 0.78 19.30
C HIS A 297 0.01 2.09 20.08
N GLY A 298 1.29 2.46 20.19
CA GLY A 298 1.71 3.67 20.91
C GLY A 298 1.47 4.99 20.17
N SER A 299 1.07 4.96 18.90
CA SER A 299 0.75 6.16 18.11
C SER A 299 -0.22 5.84 16.98
N VAL A 300 -0.90 6.87 16.46
CA VAL A 300 -1.80 6.75 15.29
C VAL A 300 -1.01 6.26 14.07
N ALA A 301 0.20 6.79 13.84
CA ALA A 301 1.01 6.38 12.71
C ALA A 301 1.38 4.90 12.77
N ALA A 302 1.82 4.41 13.94
CA ALA A 302 2.15 3.00 14.12
C ALA A 302 0.92 2.10 13.91
N HIS A 303 -0.25 2.54 14.38
CA HIS A 303 -1.52 1.84 14.20
C HIS A 303 -1.91 1.72 12.72
N VAL A 304 -1.89 2.83 11.98
CA VAL A 304 -2.25 2.84 10.55
C VAL A 304 -1.27 1.98 9.72
N VAL A 305 0.03 2.09 9.99
CA VAL A 305 1.04 1.29 9.28
C VAL A 305 0.86 -0.20 9.58
N ALA A 306 0.66 -0.59 10.83
CA ALA A 306 0.43 -1.99 11.21
C ALA A 306 -0.89 -2.54 10.66
N GLY A 307 -1.97 -1.77 10.71
CA GLY A 307 -3.26 -2.14 10.14
C GLY A 307 -3.21 -2.31 8.61
N THR A 308 -2.48 -1.43 7.92
CA THR A 308 -2.22 -1.53 6.48
C THR A 308 -1.42 -2.78 6.15
N GLN A 309 -0.33 -3.03 6.89
CA GLN A 309 0.49 -4.24 6.78
C GLN A 309 -0.36 -5.52 6.91
N ARG A 310 -1.23 -5.57 7.92
CA ARG A 310 -2.14 -6.69 8.17
C ARG A 310 -3.09 -6.96 7.00
N ILE A 311 -3.66 -5.92 6.38
CA ILE A 311 -4.54 -6.07 5.21
C ILE A 311 -3.75 -6.62 4.01
N VAL A 312 -2.55 -6.09 3.76
CA VAL A 312 -1.67 -6.59 2.70
C VAL A 312 -1.30 -8.06 2.96
N ASP A 313 -0.98 -8.42 4.19
CA ASP A 313 -0.54 -9.78 4.54
C ASP A 313 -1.67 -10.81 4.46
N TRP A 314 -2.91 -10.39 4.75
CA TRP A 314 -4.11 -11.20 4.62
C TRP A 314 -4.38 -11.67 3.19
N MET A 315 -3.96 -10.91 2.16
CA MET A 315 -4.15 -11.33 0.77
C MET A 315 -3.62 -12.75 0.52
N GLN A 316 -4.42 -13.55 -0.18
CA GLN A 316 -4.22 -14.99 -0.38
C GLN A 316 -3.22 -15.28 -1.50
N ALA A 317 -3.14 -14.41 -2.52
CA ALA A 317 -2.16 -14.54 -3.59
C ALA A 317 -0.73 -14.56 -3.05
N GLN A 318 0.11 -15.44 -3.61
CA GLN A 318 1.53 -15.52 -3.26
C GLN A 318 2.30 -14.32 -3.83
N ARG A 319 1.92 -13.85 -5.02
CA ARG A 319 2.39 -12.60 -5.64
C ARG A 319 1.28 -11.57 -5.61
N LYS A 320 1.42 -10.59 -4.73
CA LYS A 320 0.35 -9.62 -4.44
C LYS A 320 0.49 -8.40 -5.34
N ARG A 321 -0.61 -7.99 -5.97
CA ARG A 321 -0.72 -6.70 -6.65
C ARG A 321 -1.39 -5.73 -5.68
N VAL A 322 -0.62 -4.78 -5.18
CA VAL A 322 -1.08 -3.81 -4.18
C VAL A 322 -0.70 -2.41 -4.63
N ILE A 323 -1.64 -1.49 -4.52
CA ILE A 323 -1.40 -0.05 -4.57
C ILE A 323 -1.82 0.51 -3.21
N LEU A 324 -0.91 1.21 -2.55
CA LEU A 324 -1.17 1.94 -1.32
C LEU A 324 -1.26 3.42 -1.68
N TRP A 325 -2.48 3.96 -1.75
CA TRP A 325 -2.67 5.38 -2.05
C TRP A 325 -2.56 6.16 -0.71
N GLY A 326 -1.56 7.05 -0.60
CA GLY A 326 -1.15 7.63 0.68
C GLY A 326 -2.26 8.35 1.45
N THR A 327 -2.17 8.38 2.78
CA THR A 327 -3.08 9.13 3.65
C THR A 327 -2.99 10.62 3.31
N THR A 328 -4.12 11.28 3.09
CA THR A 328 -4.17 12.72 2.78
C THR A 328 -4.15 13.56 4.06
N ASN A 329 -3.73 14.82 4.00
CA ASN A 329 -3.99 15.80 5.06
C ASN A 329 -5.27 16.62 4.75
N ALA A 330 -5.91 17.15 5.79
CA ALA A 330 -7.04 18.06 5.67
C ALA A 330 -6.59 19.43 5.14
N SER A 331 -7.50 20.22 4.56
CA SER A 331 -7.17 21.56 4.03
C SER A 331 -6.74 22.56 5.11
N ASN A 332 -7.05 22.30 6.38
CA ASN A 332 -6.62 23.08 7.54
C ASN A 332 -5.44 22.46 8.31
N GLU A 333 -4.89 21.33 7.85
CA GLU A 333 -3.72 20.67 8.42
C GLU A 333 -2.46 21.10 7.67
N LEU A 334 -2.07 22.36 7.85
CA LEU A 334 -0.86 22.93 7.27
C LEU A 334 0.41 22.27 7.85
N SER A 335 1.51 22.40 7.10
CA SER A 335 2.85 21.94 7.48
C SER A 335 3.22 22.41 8.89
N GLY A 336 3.72 21.48 9.69
CA GLY A 336 4.05 21.69 11.10
C GLY A 336 2.91 21.41 12.09
N SER A 337 1.66 21.26 11.63
CA SER A 337 0.58 20.81 12.53
C SER A 337 0.76 19.33 12.96
N ALA A 338 0.24 18.96 14.13
CA ALA A 338 0.40 17.61 14.68
C ALA A 338 -0.17 16.52 13.75
N ASN A 339 -1.35 16.77 13.16
CA ASN A 339 -1.97 15.83 12.22
C ASN A 339 -1.19 15.75 10.91
N TYR A 340 -0.70 16.87 10.38
CA TYR A 340 0.18 16.88 9.21
C TYR A 340 1.42 16.00 9.44
N LEU A 341 2.10 16.16 10.58
CA LEU A 341 3.28 15.37 10.93
C LEU A 341 2.95 13.88 11.05
N THR A 342 1.77 13.55 11.59
CA THR A 342 1.27 12.16 11.66
C THR A 342 1.03 11.59 10.27
N VAL A 343 0.37 12.32 9.37
CA VAL A 343 0.13 11.92 7.98
C VAL A 343 1.45 11.70 7.23
N LYS A 344 2.41 12.63 7.37
CA LYS A 344 3.74 12.48 6.79
C LYS A 344 4.44 11.23 7.30
N THR A 345 4.42 11.00 8.61
CA THR A 345 5.01 9.80 9.22
C THR A 345 4.40 8.51 8.67
N ILE A 346 3.08 8.46 8.50
CA ILE A 346 2.38 7.32 7.88
C ILE A 346 2.87 7.11 6.45
N ASN A 347 2.83 8.16 5.62
CA ASN A 347 3.18 8.06 4.21
C ASN A 347 4.65 7.71 4.01
N ASP A 348 5.56 8.32 4.77
CA ASP A 348 6.99 8.04 4.68
C ASP A 348 7.28 6.59 5.11
N SER A 349 6.60 6.09 6.14
CA SER A 349 6.72 4.69 6.58
C SER A 349 6.18 3.71 5.52
N LEU A 350 5.01 3.99 4.94
CA LEU A 350 4.42 3.13 3.90
C LEU A 350 5.25 3.15 2.62
N ALA A 351 5.75 4.32 2.20
CA ALA A 351 6.64 4.44 1.05
C ALA A 351 7.96 3.69 1.28
N ALA A 352 8.54 3.75 2.49
CA ALA A 352 9.74 2.99 2.82
C ALA A 352 9.50 1.47 2.84
N LEU A 353 8.37 1.02 3.38
CA LEU A 353 8.01 -0.40 3.43
C LEU A 353 7.59 -0.96 2.06
N TYR A 354 7.03 -0.11 1.19
CA TYR A 354 6.39 -0.49 -0.05
C TYR A 354 6.72 0.48 -1.20
N PRO A 355 8.00 0.70 -1.53
CA PRO A 355 8.41 1.76 -2.47
C PRO A 355 7.78 1.60 -3.86
N SER A 356 7.71 0.36 -4.35
CA SER A 356 7.12 0.06 -5.66
C SER A 356 5.59 -0.02 -5.63
N TYR A 357 4.91 0.11 -4.49
CA TYR A 357 3.43 0.02 -4.39
C TYR A 357 2.78 1.29 -3.85
N PHE A 358 3.56 2.19 -3.27
CA PHE A 358 3.06 3.45 -2.75
C PHE A 358 2.77 4.46 -3.88
N VAL A 359 1.64 5.16 -3.78
CA VAL A 359 1.25 6.26 -4.68
C VAL A 359 0.92 7.47 -3.83
N ASP A 360 1.64 8.58 -4.03
CA ASP A 360 1.48 9.82 -3.28
C ASP A 360 0.25 10.63 -3.73
N VAL A 361 -0.95 10.13 -3.42
CA VAL A 361 -2.21 10.83 -3.68
C VAL A 361 -2.28 12.14 -2.90
N ARG A 362 -1.71 12.18 -1.69
CA ARG A 362 -1.60 13.40 -0.90
C ARG A 362 -0.88 14.49 -1.67
N GLY A 363 0.35 14.22 -2.12
CA GLY A 363 1.15 15.18 -2.87
C GLY A 363 0.49 15.60 -4.18
N TRP A 364 -0.15 14.67 -4.89
CA TRP A 364 -0.94 14.99 -6.08
C TRP A 364 -2.12 15.93 -5.75
N LEU A 365 -2.86 15.68 -4.67
CA LEU A 365 -3.98 16.52 -4.25
C LEU A 365 -3.53 17.94 -3.87
N VAL A 366 -2.38 18.06 -3.21
CA VAL A 366 -1.79 19.35 -2.84
C VAL A 366 -1.32 20.13 -4.07
N ARG A 367 -0.57 19.49 -4.98
CA ARG A 367 0.19 20.22 -6.01
C ARG A 367 -0.41 20.20 -7.40
N GLU A 368 -1.13 19.13 -7.75
CA GLU A 368 -1.47 18.84 -9.15
C GLU A 368 -2.98 18.88 -9.41
N ALA A 369 -3.81 18.54 -8.41
CA ALA A 369 -5.25 18.40 -8.60
C ALA A 369 -5.91 19.69 -9.13
N ILE A 370 -5.47 20.86 -8.67
CA ILE A 370 -6.05 22.14 -9.10
C ILE A 370 -5.83 22.38 -10.60
N TYR A 371 -4.66 22.03 -11.10
CA TYR A 371 -4.32 22.15 -12.52
C TYR A 371 -5.00 21.05 -13.36
N ALA A 372 -5.10 19.84 -12.83
CA ALA A 372 -5.83 18.74 -13.47
C ALA A 372 -7.32 19.06 -13.67
N LEU A 373 -7.88 19.92 -12.82
CA LEU A 373 -9.25 20.43 -12.92
C LEU A 373 -9.39 21.65 -13.84
N GLY A 374 -8.29 22.20 -14.37
CA GLY A 374 -8.29 23.44 -15.13
C GLY A 374 -8.63 24.67 -14.30
N ILE A 375 -8.44 24.60 -12.98
CA ILE A 375 -8.71 25.72 -12.06
C ILE A 375 -7.44 26.57 -11.97
N SER A 376 -7.57 27.88 -12.21
CA SER A 376 -6.52 28.84 -11.91
C SER A 376 -6.43 29.05 -10.39
N PRO A 377 -5.27 28.82 -9.74
CA PRO A 377 -5.14 28.97 -8.30
C PRO A 377 -5.47 30.39 -7.82
N THR A 378 -6.26 30.49 -6.75
CA THR A 378 -6.46 31.74 -6.01
C THR A 378 -5.30 31.99 -5.04
N ALA A 379 -5.29 33.15 -4.39
CA ALA A 379 -4.34 33.45 -3.31
C ALA A 379 -4.49 32.48 -2.12
N ALA A 380 -5.72 32.05 -1.81
CA ALA A 380 -5.99 31.08 -0.75
C ALA A 380 -5.46 29.68 -1.11
N ASP A 381 -5.64 29.27 -2.37
CA ASP A 381 -5.09 28.01 -2.89
C ASP A 381 -3.56 28.01 -2.81
N THR A 382 -2.93 29.09 -3.29
CA THR A 382 -1.47 29.23 -3.25
C THR A 382 -0.94 29.19 -1.81
N THR A 383 -1.65 29.81 -0.87
CA THR A 383 -1.29 29.77 0.56
C THR A 383 -1.38 28.36 1.13
N ALA A 384 -2.46 27.63 0.84
CA ALA A 384 -2.62 26.25 1.28
C ALA A 384 -1.56 25.32 0.67
N MET A 385 -1.30 25.43 -0.64
CA MET A 385 -0.27 24.65 -1.33
C MET A 385 1.13 24.93 -0.78
N ASN A 386 1.46 26.19 -0.49
CA ASN A 386 2.73 26.56 0.15
C ASN A 386 2.83 26.03 1.59
N GLY A 387 1.70 25.90 2.27
CA GLY A 387 1.58 25.22 3.56
C GLY A 387 1.48 23.70 3.45
N ASP A 388 1.70 23.12 2.27
CA ASP A 388 1.60 21.68 1.98
C ASP A 388 0.24 21.07 2.41
N ALA A 389 -0.85 21.79 2.11
CA ALA A 389 -2.23 21.35 2.32
C ALA A 389 -3.06 21.44 1.04
N PRO A 390 -4.11 20.60 0.89
CA PRO A 390 -4.98 20.65 -0.26
C PRO A 390 -5.57 22.05 -0.49
N PRO A 391 -5.47 22.60 -1.71
CA PRO A 391 -6.03 23.91 -2.02
C PRO A 391 -7.55 23.92 -1.82
N PRO A 392 -8.15 24.94 -1.17
CA PRO A 392 -9.59 24.98 -0.92
C PRO A 392 -10.45 24.84 -2.18
N SER A 393 -9.99 25.32 -3.33
CA SER A 393 -10.73 25.22 -4.60
C SER A 393 -10.88 23.80 -5.15
N VAL A 394 -10.15 22.82 -4.61
CA VAL A 394 -10.31 21.40 -4.98
C VAL A 394 -11.05 20.59 -3.91
N MET A 395 -11.49 21.24 -2.84
CA MET A 395 -12.06 20.60 -1.66
C MET A 395 -13.54 20.97 -1.50
N ALA A 396 -14.38 20.00 -1.18
CA ALA A 396 -15.79 20.21 -0.87
C ALA A 396 -16.00 20.63 0.61
N ASP A 397 -15.14 20.13 1.49
CA ASP A 397 -15.06 20.50 2.90
C ASP A 397 -13.60 20.41 3.36
N THR A 398 -13.31 20.35 4.67
CA THR A 398 -11.93 20.29 5.14
C THR A 398 -11.21 18.97 4.85
N ILE A 399 -11.94 17.89 4.54
CA ILE A 399 -11.40 16.53 4.38
C ILE A 399 -11.62 15.99 2.96
N HIS A 400 -12.80 16.22 2.38
CA HIS A 400 -13.22 15.57 1.14
C HIS A 400 -12.94 16.45 -0.08
N PRO A 401 -12.25 15.93 -1.12
CA PRO A 401 -12.15 16.60 -2.40
C PRO A 401 -13.52 16.81 -3.08
N LEU A 402 -13.58 17.76 -4.00
CA LEU A 402 -14.71 17.90 -4.91
C LEU A 402 -14.91 16.62 -5.72
N LYS A 403 -16.17 16.33 -6.07
CA LYS A 403 -16.51 15.24 -6.99
C LYS A 403 -15.75 15.32 -8.32
N SER A 404 -15.54 16.53 -8.84
CA SER A 404 -14.78 16.77 -10.07
C SER A 404 -13.32 16.31 -9.98
N THR A 405 -12.77 16.08 -8.78
CA THR A 405 -11.41 15.57 -8.55
C THR A 405 -11.30 14.06 -8.82
N ALA A 406 -12.41 13.32 -8.76
CA ALA A 406 -12.43 11.86 -8.89
C ALA A 406 -11.82 11.31 -10.20
N PRO A 407 -12.07 11.91 -11.39
CA PRO A 407 -11.38 11.52 -12.63
C PRO A 407 -9.86 11.62 -12.56
N GLY A 408 -9.31 12.64 -11.91
CA GLY A 408 -7.87 12.83 -11.77
C GLY A 408 -7.24 11.74 -10.89
N VAL A 409 -7.91 11.37 -9.80
CA VAL A 409 -7.45 10.27 -8.94
C VAL A 409 -7.57 8.91 -9.65
N ALA A 410 -8.65 8.69 -10.40
CA ALA A 410 -8.81 7.49 -11.22
C ALA A 410 -7.69 7.37 -12.28
N ALA A 411 -7.34 8.47 -12.93
CA ALA A 411 -6.24 8.52 -13.90
C ALA A 411 -4.87 8.23 -13.25
N LEU A 412 -4.64 8.74 -12.03
CA LEU A 412 -3.43 8.44 -11.27
C LEU A 412 -3.33 6.95 -10.93
N MET A 413 -4.42 6.33 -10.47
CA MET A 413 -4.46 4.88 -10.21
C MET A 413 -4.30 4.07 -11.50
N ASN A 414 -4.95 4.47 -12.59
CA ASN A 414 -4.81 3.81 -13.90
C ASN A 414 -3.35 3.87 -14.39
N THR A 415 -2.69 5.02 -14.28
CA THR A 415 -1.27 5.18 -14.62
C THR A 415 -0.39 4.29 -13.75
N ALA A 416 -0.68 4.20 -12.45
CA ALA A 416 0.05 3.33 -11.53
C ALA A 416 -0.10 1.84 -11.91
N LEU A 417 -1.29 1.42 -12.34
CA LEU A 417 -1.55 0.07 -12.84
C LEU A 417 -0.84 -0.20 -14.18
N GLU A 418 -0.86 0.75 -15.11
CA GLU A 418 -0.21 0.64 -16.43
C GLU A 418 1.31 0.49 -16.31
N ARG A 419 1.94 1.35 -15.50
CA ARG A 419 3.39 1.30 -15.25
C ARG A 419 3.85 -0.05 -14.71
N ARG A 420 2.96 -0.82 -14.06
CA ARG A 420 3.25 -2.11 -13.45
C ARG A 420 2.80 -3.31 -14.28
N ASP A 421 2.21 -3.10 -15.46
CA ASP A 421 1.53 -4.14 -16.24
C ASP A 421 0.42 -4.88 -15.44
N TRP A 422 -0.32 -4.11 -14.65
CA TRP A 422 -1.44 -4.60 -13.83
C TRP A 422 -2.81 -4.13 -14.34
N LYS A 423 -2.83 -3.36 -15.44
CA LYS A 423 -4.05 -3.10 -16.22
C LYS A 423 -4.47 -4.37 -16.97
N ALA A 424 -5.77 -4.60 -17.16
CA ALA A 424 -6.30 -5.87 -17.66
C ALA A 424 -6.03 -6.15 -19.15
#